data_AF-A0A975B6I3-F1
#
_entry.id   AF-A0A975B6I3-F1
#
_cell.length_a   1.000
_cell.length_b   1.000
_cell.length_c   1.000
_cell.angle_alpha   90.00
_cell.angle_beta   90.00
_cell.angle_gamma   90.00
#
_symmetry.space_group_name_H-M   'P 1'
#
loop_
_entity.id
_entity.type
_entity.pdbx_description
1 polymer ?
#
loop_
_entity_poly.entity_id
_entity_poly.type
_entity_poly.pdbx_seq_one_letter_code
_entity_poly.pdbx_strand_id
1 'polypeptide(L)'
;MSSFGQQNGIDFSVDTNNLYREEGITDLKVASIRHLIPIKLDGSDDKTREAVFVGHTQLMSPSGPVPIQCALESKDLAGAVAEFPDAMNKAVEQLIEEARKHHQEQESRIVVPGRDTGGSGIIM
;
A
#
# COMPACT_ATOMS: atom_id res chain seq x y z
N MET A 1 -20.90 -26.61 17.89
CA MET A 1 -19.70 -26.78 17.04
C MET A 1 -20.01 -26.13 15.70
N SER A 2 -19.62 -24.87 15.55
CA SER A 2 -19.97 -24.05 14.40
C SER A 2 -19.16 -24.50 13.19
N SER A 3 -19.88 -24.93 12.15
CA SER A 3 -19.36 -25.34 10.85
C SER A 3 -18.53 -24.21 10.24
N PHE A 4 -17.22 -24.41 10.08
CA PHE A 4 -16.40 -23.59 9.18
C PHE A 4 -16.91 -23.82 7.76
N GLY A 5 -17.61 -22.82 7.21
CA GLY A 5 -18.09 -22.83 5.85
C GLY A 5 -16.95 -23.06 4.86
N GLN A 6 -17.15 -24.06 4.00
CA GLN A 6 -16.56 -24.25 2.68
C GLN A 6 -15.26 -23.46 2.42
N GLN A 7 -14.12 -24.05 2.79
CA GLN A 7 -12.81 -23.54 2.42
C GLN A 7 -12.61 -23.76 0.92
N ASN A 8 -12.65 -22.68 0.14
CA ASN A 8 -11.88 -22.65 -1.11
C ASN A 8 -10.42 -22.90 -0.71
N GLY A 9 -9.83 -24.00 -1.19
CA GLY A 9 -8.46 -24.38 -0.82
C GLY A 9 -7.48 -23.26 -1.15
N ILE A 10 -6.53 -23.01 -0.26
CA ILE A 10 -5.44 -22.05 -0.51
C ILE A 10 -4.59 -22.60 -1.65
N ASP A 11 -4.43 -21.82 -2.73
CA ASP A 11 -3.51 -22.15 -3.82
C ASP A 11 -2.08 -21.78 -3.40
N PHE A 12 -1.20 -22.77 -3.37
CA PHE A 12 0.22 -22.62 -3.06
C PHE A 12 1.11 -22.70 -4.31
N SER A 13 0.53 -22.59 -5.50
CA SER A 13 1.29 -22.57 -6.75
C SER A 13 2.21 -21.35 -6.81
N VAL A 14 3.44 -21.58 -7.31
CA VAL A 14 4.44 -20.52 -7.49
C VAL A 14 4.46 -20.12 -8.95
N ASP A 15 4.36 -18.82 -9.24
CA ASP A 15 4.57 -18.31 -10.59
C ASP A 15 6.07 -18.29 -10.93
N THR A 16 6.53 -19.36 -11.57
CA THR A 16 7.93 -19.54 -11.97
C THR A 16 8.40 -18.55 -13.03
N ASN A 17 7.49 -17.83 -13.70
CA ASN A 17 7.83 -16.81 -14.69
C ASN A 17 8.01 -15.42 -14.07
N ASN A 18 7.62 -15.25 -12.80
CA ASN A 18 7.64 -13.96 -12.11
C ASN A 18 8.46 -14.00 -10.82
N LEU A 19 9.62 -14.65 -10.88
CA LEU A 19 10.53 -14.76 -9.75
C LEU A 19 11.41 -13.52 -9.62
N TYR A 20 11.63 -13.10 -8.37
CA TYR A 20 12.53 -12.02 -7.99
C TYR A 20 13.40 -12.47 -6.81
N ARG A 21 14.67 -12.08 -6.85
CA ARG A 21 15.56 -12.04 -5.68
C ARG A 21 15.37 -10.70 -4.98
N GLU A 22 15.11 -10.74 -3.68
CA GLU A 22 14.96 -9.55 -2.85
C GLU A 22 16.27 -9.29 -2.09
N GLU A 23 16.81 -8.08 -2.23
CA GLU A 23 17.96 -7.57 -1.48
C GLU A 23 17.55 -6.38 -0.61
N GLY A 24 17.87 -6.42 0.68
CA GLY A 24 17.58 -5.35 1.63
C GLY A 24 18.78 -4.42 1.83
N ILE A 25 18.55 -3.11 1.74
CA ILE A 25 19.55 -2.06 1.88
C ILE A 25 19.06 -1.06 2.91
N THR A 26 19.85 -0.75 3.92
CA THR A 26 19.41 0.15 5.00
C THR A 26 20.55 0.97 5.58
N ASP A 27 20.23 2.17 6.03
CA ASP A 27 21.13 3.00 6.83
C ASP A 27 21.00 2.73 8.34
N LEU A 28 20.17 1.75 8.72
CA LEU A 28 19.78 1.40 10.09
C LEU A 28 19.16 2.56 10.88
N LYS A 29 18.63 3.56 10.17
CA LYS A 29 17.99 4.73 10.76
C LYS A 29 16.62 4.96 10.11
N VAL A 30 16.60 5.71 9.01
CA VAL A 30 15.37 6.23 8.41
C VAL A 30 15.00 5.43 7.17
N ALA A 31 16.00 4.97 6.42
CA ALA A 31 15.81 4.41 5.10
C ALA A 31 15.99 2.89 5.10
N SER A 32 14.99 2.22 4.55
CA SER A 32 15.11 0.84 4.07
C SER A 32 14.71 0.82 2.59
N ILE A 33 15.52 0.21 1.75
CA ILE A 33 15.28 0.04 0.32
C ILE A 33 15.32 -1.45 0.03
N ARG A 34 14.30 -1.95 -0.66
CA ARG A 34 14.29 -3.30 -1.23
C ARG A 34 14.61 -3.22 -2.71
N HIS A 35 15.64 -3.94 -3.12
CA HIS A 35 16.02 -4.12 -4.51
C HIS A 35 15.51 -5.49 -4.98
N LEU A 36 14.56 -5.46 -5.90
CA LEU A 36 13.92 -6.63 -6.48
C LEU A 36 14.56 -6.92 -7.84
N ILE A 37 15.40 -7.94 -7.88
CA ILE A 37 16.14 -8.36 -9.08
C ILE A 37 15.37 -9.50 -9.74
N PRO A 38 14.88 -9.35 -10.99
CA PRO A 38 14.25 -10.43 -11.72
C PRO A 38 15.20 -11.61 -11.88
N ILE A 39 14.72 -12.83 -11.62
CA ILE A 39 15.51 -14.05 -11.79
C ILE A 39 14.75 -15.08 -12.62
N LYS A 40 15.52 -15.98 -13.24
CA LYS A 40 15.01 -17.20 -13.85
C LYS A 40 14.86 -18.29 -12.81
N LEU A 41 14.20 -19.39 -13.18
CA LEU A 41 14.02 -20.56 -12.33
C LEU A 41 15.35 -21.20 -11.88
N ASP A 42 16.41 -21.04 -12.67
CA ASP A 42 17.77 -21.50 -12.32
C ASP A 42 18.49 -20.58 -11.31
N GLY A 43 17.85 -19.49 -10.88
CA GLY A 43 18.38 -18.51 -9.92
C GLY A 43 19.29 -17.44 -10.53
N SER A 44 19.59 -17.52 -11.83
CA SER A 44 20.36 -16.50 -12.54
C SER A 44 19.54 -15.25 -12.82
N ASP A 45 20.22 -14.11 -12.96
CA ASP A 45 19.57 -12.84 -13.25
C ASP A 45 18.87 -12.86 -14.61
N ASP A 46 17.63 -12.38 -14.63
CA ASP A 46 16.86 -12.19 -15.83
C ASP A 46 17.00 -10.74 -16.34
N LYS A 47 18.02 -10.52 -17.17
CA LYS A 47 18.33 -9.20 -17.75
C LYS A 47 17.30 -8.69 -18.75
N THR A 48 16.26 -9.47 -19.07
CA THR A 48 15.18 -9.03 -19.98
C THR A 48 14.13 -8.20 -19.26
N ARG A 49 14.07 -8.28 -17.93
CA ARG A 49 13.19 -7.50 -17.05
C ARG A 49 13.99 -6.47 -16.29
N GLU A 50 13.39 -5.33 -15.99
CA GLU A 50 14.03 -4.29 -15.19
C GLU A 50 13.93 -4.61 -13.70
N ALA A 51 15.01 -4.32 -12.96
CA ALA A 51 15.00 -4.37 -11.51
C ALA A 51 14.18 -3.23 -10.93
N VAL A 52 13.59 -3.46 -9.77
CA VAL A 52 12.72 -2.49 -9.10
C VAL A 52 13.29 -2.15 -7.75
N PHE A 53 13.35 -0.85 -7.44
CA PHE A 53 13.67 -0.37 -6.12
C PHE A 53 12.39 0.07 -5.40
N VAL A 54 12.23 -0.38 -4.16
CA VAL A 54 11.10 -0.02 -3.30
C VAL A 54 11.64 0.60 -2.04
N GLY A 55 11.33 1.88 -1.82
CA GLY A 55 11.59 2.55 -0.57
C GLY A 55 10.60 2.13 0.50
N HIS A 56 11.09 2.00 1.73
CA HIS A 56 10.31 1.72 2.92
C HIS A 56 10.77 2.60 4.08
N THR A 57 9.82 3.17 4.81
CA THR A 57 10.07 3.84 6.09
C THR A 57 8.85 3.73 7.01
N GLN A 58 9.01 4.13 8.27
CA GLN A 58 7.93 4.15 9.25
C GLN A 58 7.77 5.57 9.80
N LEU A 59 6.55 6.09 9.73
CA LEU A 59 6.21 7.38 10.31
C LEU A 59 5.42 7.18 11.60
N MET A 60 5.72 7.97 12.62
CA MET A 60 4.92 7.96 13.83
C MET A 60 3.73 8.91 13.68
N SER A 61 2.52 8.36 13.63
CA SER A 61 1.28 9.13 13.69
C SER A 61 0.71 9.13 15.11
N PRO A 62 -0.27 10.00 15.44
CA PRO A 62 -0.97 9.97 16.72
C PRO A 62 -1.65 8.63 17.01
N SER A 63 -2.05 7.89 15.96
CA SER A 63 -2.69 6.57 16.07
C SER A 63 -1.70 5.41 16.11
N GLY A 64 -0.39 5.69 16.05
CA GLY A 64 0.67 4.68 16.04
C GLY A 64 1.57 4.75 14.79
N PRO A 65 2.51 3.80 14.64
CA PRO A 65 3.42 3.76 13.51
C PRO A 65 2.66 3.42 12.22
N VAL A 66 2.91 4.19 11.17
CA VAL A 66 2.32 4.03 9.84
C VAL A 66 3.45 3.66 8.87
N PRO A 67 3.41 2.46 8.29
CA PRO A 67 4.40 2.07 7.29
C PRO A 67 4.14 2.83 5.99
N ILE A 68 5.20 3.42 5.45
CA ILE A 68 5.19 4.08 4.14
C ILE A 68 6.03 3.22 3.18
N GLN A 69 5.50 3.00 1.99
CA GLN A 69 6.20 2.34 0.89
C GLN A 69 6.02 3.15 -0.38
N CYS A 70 7.09 3.27 -1.15
CA CYS A 70 7.04 3.90 -2.47
C CYS A 70 7.90 3.12 -3.47
N ALA A 71 7.52 3.15 -4.74
CA ALA A 71 8.42 2.75 -5.82
C ALA A 71 9.43 3.88 -6.05
N LEU A 72 10.67 3.50 -6.34
CA LEU A 72 11.73 4.41 -6.76
C LEU A 72 11.98 4.15 -8.26
N GLU A 73 11.87 5.19 -9.07
CA GLU A 73 11.97 5.11 -10.55
C GLU A 73 13.41 4.88 -11.03
N SER A 74 14.39 5.07 -10.15
CA SER A 74 15.79 4.86 -10.48
C SER A 74 16.13 3.42 -10.89
N LYS A 75 17.11 3.30 -11.79
CA LYS A 75 17.63 2.02 -12.31
C LYS A 75 18.87 1.52 -11.57
N ASP A 76 19.42 2.33 -10.66
CA ASP A 76 20.58 1.98 -9.87
C ASP A 76 20.44 2.43 -8.42
N LEU A 77 21.28 1.88 -7.56
CA LEU A 77 21.22 2.17 -6.13
C LEU A 77 21.51 3.63 -5.81
N ALA A 78 22.44 4.27 -6.53
CA ALA A 78 22.85 5.64 -6.23
C ALA A 78 21.69 6.61 -6.50
N GLY A 79 21.01 6.45 -7.63
CA GLY A 79 19.82 7.21 -7.95
C GLY A 79 18.64 6.86 -7.05
N ALA A 80 18.44 5.59 -6.68
CA ALA A 80 17.38 5.19 -5.75
C ALA A 80 17.55 5.87 -4.38
N VAL A 81 18.79 5.93 -3.87
CA VAL A 81 19.10 6.65 -2.62
C VAL A 81 18.90 8.16 -2.76
N ALA A 82 19.26 8.75 -3.90
CA ALA A 82 19.05 10.18 -4.15
C ALA A 82 17.57 10.55 -4.29
N GLU A 83 16.77 9.67 -4.89
CA GLU A 83 15.33 9.85 -5.11
C GLU A 83 14.50 9.60 -3.84
N PHE A 84 14.98 8.76 -2.94
CA PHE A 84 14.26 8.30 -1.75
C PHE A 84 13.55 9.41 -0.96
N PRO A 85 14.19 10.55 -0.61
CA PRO A 85 13.53 11.60 0.18
C PRO A 85 12.32 12.20 -0.53
N ASP A 86 12.44 12.48 -1.83
CA ASP A 86 11.38 13.09 -2.62
C ASP A 86 10.23 12.11 -2.85
N ALA A 87 10.54 10.85 -3.15
CA ALA A 87 9.54 9.79 -3.29
C ALA A 87 8.77 9.55 -1.98
N MET A 88 9.45 9.58 -0.84
CA MET A 88 8.80 9.45 0.47
C MET A 88 7.88 10.62 0.79
N ASN A 89 8.32 11.87 0.56
CA ASN A 89 7.47 13.04 0.78
C ASN A 89 6.18 12.97 -0.05
N LYS A 90 6.27 12.54 -1.31
CA LYS A 90 5.10 12.34 -2.18
C LYS A 90 4.18 11.23 -1.66
N ALA A 91 4.73 10.09 -1.23
CA ALA A 91 3.95 8.99 -0.68
C ALA A 91 3.20 9.39 0.60
N VAL A 92 3.82 10.23 1.44
CA VAL A 92 3.21 10.77 2.65
C VAL A 92 2.07 11.73 2.32
N GLU A 93 2.26 12.61 1.34
CA GLU A 93 1.21 13.52 0.89
C GLU A 93 0.00 12.77 0.35
N GLN A 94 0.23 11.73 -0.48
CA GLN A 94 -0.83 10.86 -0.99
C GLN A 94 -1.59 10.16 0.13
N LEU A 95 -0.87 9.60 1.11
CA LEU A 95 -1.48 8.95 2.26
C LEU A 95 -2.35 9.92 3.08
N ILE A 96 -1.89 11.15 3.29
CA ILE A 96 -2.67 12.18 4.00
C ILE A 96 -3.94 12.53 3.22
N GLU A 97 -3.84 12.63 1.89
CA GLU A 97 -5.00 12.93 1.04
C GLU A 97 -6.03 11.79 1.06
N GLU A 98 -5.58 10.55 0.95
CA GLU A 98 -6.43 9.36 1.04
C GLU A 98 -7.12 9.25 2.40
N ALA A 99 -6.37 9.50 3.49
CA ALA A 99 -6.93 9.52 4.83
C ALA A 99 -8.03 10.57 4.98
N ARG A 100 -7.85 11.78 4.44
CA ARG A 100 -8.87 12.85 4.47
C ARG A 100 -10.14 12.45 3.70
N LYS A 101 -9.99 11.88 2.50
CA LYS A 101 -11.13 11.42 1.68
C LYS A 101 -11.95 10.37 2.42
N HIS A 102 -11.30 9.39 3.03
CA HIS A 102 -12.01 8.37 3.80
C HIS A 102 -12.75 8.92 5.03
N HIS A 103 -12.19 9.90 5.74
CA HIS A 103 -12.91 10.53 6.86
C HIS A 103 -14.18 11.26 6.37
N GLN A 104 -14.12 11.96 5.24
CA GLN A 104 -15.28 12.64 4.65
C GLN A 104 -16.38 11.66 4.21
N GLU A 105 -16.02 10.53 3.64
CA GLU A 105 -16.98 9.46 3.29
C GLU A 105 -17.67 8.86 4.51
N GLN A 106 -16.94 8.70 5.62
CA GLN A 106 -17.49 8.16 6.87
C GLN A 106 -18.40 9.16 7.58
N GLU A 107 -18.05 10.45 7.60
CA GLU A 107 -18.88 11.50 8.21
C GLU A 107 -20.14 11.81 7.37
N SER A 108 -20.03 11.79 6.04
CA SER A 108 -21.19 12.00 5.15
C SER A 108 -22.23 10.88 5.22
N ARG A 109 -21.84 9.66 5.62
CA ARG A 109 -22.77 8.53 5.82
C ARG A 109 -23.67 8.68 7.07
N ILE A 110 -23.32 9.56 8.01
CA ILE A 110 -24.06 9.74 9.28
C ILE A 110 -25.12 10.86 9.17
N VAL A 111 -25.02 11.74 8.17
CA VAL A 111 -25.98 12.84 7.97
C VAL A 111 -27.02 12.43 6.93
N VAL A 112 -28.02 11.66 7.37
CA VAL A 112 -29.36 11.67 6.74
C VAL A 112 -30.26 12.49 7.68
N PRO A 113 -30.42 13.81 7.47
CA PRO A 113 -31.39 14.61 8.20
C PRO A 113 -32.80 14.23 7.76
N GLY A 114 -33.70 14.20 8.74
CA GLY A 114 -35.04 13.63 8.66
C GLY A 114 -35.86 14.03 7.44
N ARG A 115 -36.65 13.06 6.98
CA ARG A 115 -37.90 13.32 6.27
C ARG A 115 -39.07 13.13 7.24
N ASP A 116 -39.04 13.89 8.34
CA ASP A 116 -40.27 14.29 9.03
C ASP A 116 -40.80 15.52 8.27
N THR A 117 -41.72 15.28 7.34
CA THR A 117 -42.57 16.34 6.81
C THR A 117 -44.00 15.98 7.19
N GLY A 118 -44.43 16.56 8.30
CA GLY A 118 -45.82 16.54 8.75
C GLY A 118 -46.72 17.16 7.69
N GLY A 119 -47.75 16.41 7.30
CA GLY A 119 -48.90 16.88 6.55
C GLY A 119 -50.16 16.51 7.32
N SER A 120 -50.66 17.48 8.09
CA SER A 120 -51.99 17.49 8.72
C SER A 120 -53.07 17.14 7.69
N GLY A 121 -53.97 16.23 8.03
CA GLY A 121 -55.07 15.78 7.17
C GLY A 121 -56.23 15.21 7.96
N ILE A 122 -56.95 16.09 8.66
CA ILE A 122 -58.30 15.85 9.18
C ILE A 122 -59.25 15.79 7.98
N ILE A 123 -59.87 14.66 7.60
CA ILE A 123 -61.25 14.64 7.08
C ILE A 123 -61.82 13.20 6.95
N MET A 124 -63.01 13.04 7.55
CA MET A 124 -64.11 12.07 7.36
C MET A 124 -63.87 10.57 7.54
#